data_AF-A0A633DL71-F1
#
_entry.id   AF-A0A633DL71-F1
#
_cell.length_a   1.000
_cell.length_b   1.000
_cell.length_c   1.000
_cell.angle_alpha   90.00
_cell.angle_beta   90.00
_cell.angle_gamma   90.00
#
_symmetry.space_group_name_H-M   'P 1'
#
loop_
_entity.id
_entity.type
_entity.pdbx_description
1 polymer ?
#
loop_
_entity_poly.entity_id
_entity_poly.type
_entity_poly.pdbx_seq_one_letter_code
_entity_poly.pdbx_strand_id
1 'polypeptide(L)'
;MKKLERYMQRVMADTGNPNLLSEIQNACRKKQAFCFGAPDGQLVLKPMMKDGVPYVLVWLGICDGYDSVARYLPDVKKLTRMVGGRWAEFHTARKGFIRLSGRLGFERMPDDEDGLMVFRIRV
;
A
#
# COMPACT_ATOMS: atom_id res chain seq x y z
N MET A 1 18.46 -2.58 15.66
CA MET A 1 17.14 -2.53 15.00
C MET A 1 17.36 -2.62 13.50
N LYS A 2 16.79 -3.62 12.82
CA LYS A 2 16.96 -3.80 11.37
C LYS A 2 16.28 -2.65 10.64
N LYS A 3 16.83 -2.20 9.50
CA LYS A 3 16.36 -1.01 8.75
C LYS A 3 14.85 -1.05 8.42
N LEU A 4 14.33 -2.24 8.14
CA LEU A 4 12.92 -2.50 7.86
C LEU A 4 11.99 -2.22 9.05
N GLU A 5 12.42 -2.60 10.27
CA GLU A 5 11.67 -2.35 11.51
C GLU A 5 11.50 -0.84 11.72
N ARG A 6 12.52 -0.04 11.38
CA ARG A 6 12.43 1.43 11.45
C ARG A 6 11.40 2.00 10.48
N TYR A 7 11.34 1.49 9.25
CA TYR A 7 10.32 1.95 8.29
C TYR A 7 8.91 1.59 8.76
N MET A 8 8.74 0.40 9.31
CA MET A 8 7.46 -0.04 9.84
C MET A 8 7.01 0.82 11.03
N GLN A 9 7.89 1.09 12.00
CA GLN A 9 7.61 1.99 13.11
C GLN A 9 7.24 3.41 12.65
N ARG A 10 7.92 3.90 11.60
CA ARG A 10 7.59 5.18 11.00
C ARG A 10 6.20 5.18 10.37
N VAL A 11 5.83 4.14 9.62
CA VAL A 11 4.48 4.04 9.05
C VAL A 11 3.43 4.04 10.17
N MET A 12 3.62 3.25 11.22
CA MET A 12 2.71 3.20 12.38
C MET A 12 2.51 4.58 13.03
N ALA A 13 3.60 5.33 13.21
CA ALA A 13 3.54 6.68 13.76
C ALA A 13 2.88 7.67 12.79
N ASP A 14 3.27 7.65 11.51
CA ASP A 14 2.76 8.54 10.46
C ASP A 14 1.26 8.32 10.20
N THR A 15 0.74 7.11 10.40
CA THR A 15 -0.70 6.80 10.27
C THR A 15 -1.46 6.83 11.59
N GLY A 16 -0.81 7.13 12.71
CA GLY A 16 -1.45 7.09 14.04
C GLY A 16 -1.99 5.71 14.44
N ASN A 17 -1.51 4.62 13.84
CA ASN A 17 -2.00 3.26 14.09
C ASN A 17 -0.91 2.40 14.77
N PRO A 18 -0.88 2.33 16.11
CA PRO A 18 0.07 1.49 16.84
C PRO A 18 -0.21 -0.02 16.73
N ASN A 19 -1.39 -0.41 16.22
CA ASN A 19 -1.79 -1.82 16.08
C ASN A 19 -1.60 -2.36 14.65
N LEU A 20 -1.13 -1.54 13.70
CA LEU A 20 -1.03 -1.89 12.28
C LEU A 20 -0.34 -3.24 12.04
N LEU A 21 0.75 -3.53 12.76
CA LEU A 21 1.47 -4.79 12.59
C LEU A 21 0.63 -6.00 13.02
N SER A 22 -0.06 -5.92 14.16
CA SER A 22 -0.88 -7.02 14.65
C SER A 22 -2.12 -7.21 13.76
N GLU A 23 -2.68 -6.13 13.22
CA GLU A 23 -3.76 -6.15 12.24
C GLU A 23 -3.33 -6.85 10.94
N ILE A 24 -2.18 -6.48 10.38
CA ILE A 24 -1.62 -7.11 9.17
C ILE A 24 -1.35 -8.60 9.43
N GLN A 25 -0.72 -8.96 10.55
CA GLN A 25 -0.44 -10.35 10.90
C GLN A 25 -1.74 -11.17 11.01
N ASN A 26 -2.75 -10.61 11.67
CA ASN A 26 -4.05 -11.25 11.82
C ASN A 26 -4.77 -11.42 10.47
N ALA A 27 -4.74 -10.41 9.62
CA ALA A 27 -5.33 -10.48 8.28
C ALA A 27 -4.62 -11.50 7.39
N CYS A 28 -3.29 -11.55 7.42
CA CYS A 28 -2.51 -12.57 6.73
C CYS A 28 -2.84 -13.99 7.21
N ARG A 29 -2.91 -14.21 8.52
CA ARG A 29 -3.29 -15.50 9.12
C ARG A 29 -4.70 -15.94 8.69
N LYS A 30 -5.62 -14.98 8.54
CA LYS A 30 -7.00 -15.21 8.08
C LYS A 30 -7.14 -15.25 6.55
N LYS A 31 -6.05 -15.17 5.79
CA LYS A 31 -6.04 -15.11 4.31
C LYS A 31 -6.83 -13.93 3.73
N GLN A 32 -6.90 -12.83 4.49
CA GLN A 32 -7.55 -11.58 4.12
C GLN A 32 -6.56 -10.56 3.55
N ALA A 33 -5.27 -10.73 3.82
CA ALA A 33 -4.18 -9.96 3.24
C ALA A 33 -3.02 -10.90 2.89
N PHE A 34 -2.13 -10.45 2.01
CA PHE A 34 -1.01 -11.23 1.51
C PHE A 34 0.27 -10.41 1.60
N CYS A 35 1.27 -10.96 2.28
CA CYS A 35 2.58 -10.34 2.43
C CYS A 35 3.54 -10.90 1.38
N PHE A 36 4.11 -10.02 0.57
CA PHE A 36 5.09 -10.32 -0.46
C PHE A 36 6.46 -9.81 0.01
N GLY A 37 7.41 -10.73 0.12
CA GLY A 37 8.82 -10.37 0.33
C GLY A 37 9.42 -9.85 -0.96
N ALA A 38 10.11 -8.71 -0.87
CA ALA A 38 10.92 -8.15 -1.94
C ALA A 38 12.40 -8.16 -1.51
N PRO A 39 13.36 -8.17 -2.46
CA PRO A 39 14.80 -8.17 -2.12
C PRO A 39 15.23 -7.03 -1.18
N ASP A 40 14.57 -5.88 -1.28
CA ASP A 40 14.86 -4.67 -0.50
C ASP A 40 13.68 -4.24 0.39
N GLY A 41 12.64 -5.06 0.56
CA GLY A 41 11.43 -4.59 1.22
C GLY A 41 10.33 -5.61 1.45
N GLN A 42 9.17 -5.10 1.84
CA GLN A 42 7.94 -5.84 2.03
C GLN A 42 6.76 -5.05 1.48
N LEU A 43 5.84 -5.79 0.88
CA LEU A 43 4.59 -5.29 0.34
C LEU A 43 3.44 -6.12 0.89
N VAL A 44 2.43 -5.48 1.47
CA VAL A 44 1.21 -6.14 1.94
C VAL A 44 0.06 -5.68 1.07
N LEU A 45 -0.57 -6.63 0.38
CA LEU A 45 -1.73 -6.39 -0.47
C LEU A 45 -2.96 -7.00 0.18
N LYS A 46 -4.03 -6.21 0.24
CA LYS A 46 -5.31 -6.62 0.79
C LYS A 46 -6.39 -6.48 -0.29
N PRO A 47 -7.02 -7.57 -0.75
CA PRO A 47 -8.20 -7.48 -1.59
C PRO A 47 -9.34 -6.79 -0.85
N MET A 48 -10.03 -5.89 -1.53
CA MET A 48 -11.08 -5.05 -0.97
C MET A 48 -12.26 -4.96 -1.94
N MET A 49 -13.42 -4.54 -1.43
CA MET A 49 -14.62 -4.26 -2.21
C MET A 49 -15.11 -2.85 -1.89
N LYS A 50 -15.43 -2.08 -2.92
CA LYS A 50 -16.08 -0.76 -2.78
C LYS A 50 -17.23 -0.68 -3.77
N ASP A 51 -18.44 -0.49 -3.25
CA ASP A 51 -19.67 -0.38 -4.05
C ASP A 51 -19.85 -1.55 -5.05
N GLY A 52 -19.54 -2.77 -4.60
CA GLY A 52 -19.60 -3.97 -5.44
C GLY A 52 -18.44 -4.12 -6.44
N VAL A 53 -17.47 -3.21 -6.43
CA VAL A 53 -16.30 -3.26 -7.32
C VAL A 53 -15.05 -3.71 -6.56
N PRO A 54 -14.39 -4.80 -6.99
CA PRO A 54 -13.16 -5.28 -6.36
C PRO A 54 -11.98 -4.35 -6.66
N TYR A 55 -11.12 -4.18 -5.66
CA TYR A 55 -9.85 -3.47 -5.77
C TYR A 55 -8.81 -4.05 -4.82
N VAL A 56 -7.56 -3.61 -4.93
CA VAL A 56 -6.51 -4.00 -3.99
C VAL A 56 -6.01 -2.77 -3.24
N LEU A 57 -6.03 -2.85 -1.91
CA LEU A 57 -5.34 -1.91 -1.05
C LEU A 57 -3.88 -2.36 -0.90
N VAL A 58 -2.94 -1.50 -1.29
CA VAL A 58 -1.53 -1.62 -0.88
C VAL A 58 -1.45 -1.11 0.56
N TRP A 59 -1.69 -2.02 1.50
CA TRP A 59 -1.84 -1.69 2.91
C TRP A 59 -0.51 -1.30 3.56
N LEU A 60 0.58 -1.93 3.10
CA LEU A 60 1.93 -1.56 3.52
C LEU A 60 2.88 -1.70 2.33
N GLY A 61 3.70 -0.68 2.09
CA GLY A 61 4.83 -0.75 1.17
C GLY A 61 6.04 -0.14 1.85
N ILE A 62 6.99 -0.96 2.26
CA ILE A 62 8.25 -0.53 2.87
C ILE A 62 9.40 -1.14 2.08
N CYS A 63 10.23 -0.29 1.50
CA CYS A 63 11.38 -0.72 0.71
C CYS A 63 12.56 0.19 0.98
N ASP A 64 13.75 -0.40 0.96
CA ASP A 64 15.01 0.30 0.83
C ASP A 64 15.29 0.59 -0.66
N GLY A 65 16.10 1.61 -0.93
CA GLY A 65 16.46 1.99 -2.31
C GLY A 65 15.51 2.97 -3.00
N TYR A 66 16.00 3.50 -4.12
CA TYR A 66 15.32 4.53 -4.91
C TYR A 66 14.24 3.93 -5.82
N ASP A 67 13.21 4.73 -6.09
CA ASP A 67 12.14 4.43 -7.04
C ASP A 67 11.41 3.09 -6.81
N SER A 68 11.37 2.63 -5.56
CA SER A 68 10.71 1.38 -5.18
C SER A 68 9.25 1.31 -5.62
N VAL A 69 8.51 2.42 -5.56
CA VAL A 69 7.14 2.49 -6.08
C VAL A 69 7.10 2.14 -7.56
N ALA A 70 7.92 2.78 -8.40
CA ALA A 70 7.94 2.52 -9.83
C ALA A 70 8.35 1.08 -10.16
N ARG A 71 9.30 0.53 -9.37
CA ARG A 71 9.81 -0.83 -9.54
C ARG A 71 8.77 -1.90 -9.26
N TYR A 72 8.01 -1.76 -8.18
CA TYR A 72 7.00 -2.76 -7.76
C TYR A 72 5.59 -2.49 -8.32
N LEU A 73 5.37 -1.33 -8.95
CA LEU A 73 4.08 -1.00 -9.54
C LEU A 73 3.60 -2.01 -10.60
N PRO A 74 4.45 -2.55 -11.52
CA PRO A 74 4.03 -3.58 -12.46
C PRO A 74 3.49 -4.83 -11.76
N ASP A 75 4.13 -5.28 -10.68
CA ASP A 75 3.71 -6.45 -9.91
C ASP A 75 2.40 -6.18 -9.16
N VAL A 76 2.25 -5.01 -8.55
CA VAL A 76 0.99 -4.57 -7.95
C VAL A 76 -0.12 -4.62 -9.00
N LYS A 77 0.08 -4.02 -10.19
CA LYS A 77 -0.93 -4.03 -11.26
C LYS A 77 -1.28 -5.45 -11.70
N LYS A 78 -0.28 -6.32 -11.86
CA LYS A 78 -0.48 -7.72 -12.23
C LYS A 78 -1.31 -8.45 -11.18
N LEU A 79 -0.93 -8.37 -9.91
CA LEU A 79 -1.62 -9.05 -8.81
C LEU A 79 -3.04 -8.52 -8.63
N THR A 80 -3.26 -7.22 -8.75
CA THR A 80 -4.59 -6.62 -8.72
C THR A 80 -5.49 -7.18 -9.82
N ARG A 81 -5.01 -7.27 -11.07
CA ARG A 81 -5.80 -7.88 -12.16
C ARG A 81 -6.11 -9.35 -11.91
N MET A 82 -5.15 -10.11 -11.39
CA MET A 82 -5.32 -11.54 -11.12
C MET A 82 -6.43 -11.82 -10.11
N VAL A 83 -6.66 -10.93 -9.14
CA VAL A 83 -7.76 -11.05 -8.17
C VAL A 83 -9.05 -10.35 -8.64
N GLY A 84 -9.13 -9.96 -9.91
CA GLY A 84 -10.27 -9.27 -10.51
C GLY A 84 -10.40 -7.79 -10.15
N GLY A 85 -9.41 -7.22 -9.45
CA GLY A 85 -9.42 -5.82 -9.02
C GLY A 85 -9.37 -4.83 -10.19
N ARG A 86 -10.12 -3.72 -10.07
CA ARG A 86 -10.21 -2.68 -11.10
C ARG A 86 -9.25 -1.50 -10.90
N TRP A 87 -8.68 -1.38 -9.71
CA TRP A 87 -7.62 -0.45 -9.37
C TRP A 87 -6.82 -0.96 -8.17
N ALA A 88 -5.63 -0.39 -7.98
CA ALA A 88 -4.92 -0.44 -6.71
C ALA A 88 -5.04 0.92 -6.01
N GLU A 89 -5.12 0.91 -4.68
CA GLU A 89 -5.24 2.09 -3.83
C GLU A 89 -4.24 2.02 -2.69
N PHE A 90 -3.77 3.17 -2.22
CA PHE A 90 -3.05 3.25 -0.96
C PHE A 90 -3.21 4.62 -0.31
N HIS A 91 -3.04 4.65 1.01
CA HIS A 91 -3.24 5.83 1.84
C HIS A 91 -1.90 6.22 2.47
N THR A 92 -1.59 7.52 2.54
CA THR A 92 -0.29 7.95 3.10
C THR A 92 -0.32 9.36 3.69
N ALA A 93 0.42 9.56 4.79
CA ALA A 93 0.75 10.89 5.32
C ALA A 93 1.95 11.53 4.59
N ARG A 94 2.67 10.78 3.74
CA ARG A 94 3.91 11.25 3.10
C ARG A 94 3.65 12.21 1.95
N LYS A 95 3.64 13.52 2.24
CA LYS A 95 3.46 14.62 1.26
C LYS A 95 4.39 14.53 0.04
N GLY A 96 5.58 13.92 0.19
CA GLY A 96 6.50 13.70 -0.92
C GLY A 96 5.92 12.88 -2.09
N PHE A 97 4.88 12.07 -1.85
CA PHE A 97 4.23 11.30 -2.91
C PHE A 97 3.42 12.17 -3.87
N ILE A 98 2.96 13.35 -3.47
CA ILE A 98 2.12 14.21 -4.32
C ILE A 98 2.78 14.45 -5.69
N ARG A 99 4.08 14.80 -5.70
CA ARG A 99 4.81 15.03 -6.97
C ARG A 99 5.08 13.75 -7.76
N LEU A 100 5.25 12.63 -7.07
CA LEU A 100 5.54 11.34 -7.70
C LEU A 100 4.27 10.74 -8.35
N SER A 101 3.11 10.97 -7.74
CA SER A 101 1.83 10.39 -8.13
C SER A 101 1.50 10.62 -9.61
N GLY A 102 1.54 11.87 -10.07
CA GLY A 102 1.24 12.22 -11.46
C GLY A 102 2.21 11.60 -12.47
N ARG A 103 3.51 11.50 -12.12
CA ARG A 103 4.53 10.86 -13.00
C ARG A 103 4.30 9.36 -13.18
N LEU A 104 3.71 8.71 -12.18
CA LEU A 104 3.45 7.27 -12.18
C LEU A 104 2.01 6.91 -12.58
N GLY A 105 1.19 7.91 -12.96
CA GLY A 105 -0.19 7.71 -13.40
C GLY A 105 -1.18 7.41 -12.27
N PHE A 106 -0.87 7.84 -11.04
CA PHE A 106 -1.84 7.81 -9.94
C PHE A 106 -2.78 9.00 -10.03
N GLU A 107 -4.04 8.75 -9.70
CA GLU A 107 -5.09 9.74 -9.48
C GLU A 107 -5.17 10.04 -7.98
N ARG A 108 -5.21 11.33 -7.61
CA ARG A 108 -5.43 11.75 -6.22
C ARG A 108 -6.93 11.78 -5.94
N MET A 109 -7.34 11.06 -4.91
CA MET A 109 -8.71 11.04 -4.41
C MET A 109 -8.85 12.02 -3.23
N PRO A 110 -10.09 12.28 -2.75
CA PRO A 110 -10.29 12.89 -1.44
C PRO A 110 -9.54 12.12 -0.36
N ASP A 111 -9.02 12.85 0.63
CA ASP A 111 -8.35 12.26 1.78
C ASP A 111 -9.34 11.38 2.57
N ASP A 112 -8.82 10.37 3.26
CA ASP A 112 -9.65 9.48 4.07
C ASP A 112 -10.11 10.17 5.38
N GLU A 113 -10.93 9.45 6.15
CA GLU A 113 -11.49 9.96 7.41
C GLU A 113 -10.42 10.27 8.46
N ASP A 114 -9.24 9.64 8.35
CA ASP A 114 -8.08 9.86 9.22
C ASP A 114 -7.17 11.00 8.69
N GLY A 115 -7.54 11.65 7.59
CA GLY A 115 -6.79 12.72 6.95
C GLY A 115 -5.56 12.25 6.15
N LEU A 116 -5.48 10.96 5.83
CA LEU A 116 -4.43 10.42 4.97
C LEU A 116 -4.77 10.67 3.50
N MET A 117 -3.72 10.95 2.74
CA MET A 117 -3.86 11.17 1.31
C MET A 117 -4.09 9.86 0.58
N VAL A 118 -5.15 9.80 -0.22
CA VAL A 118 -5.55 8.59 -0.95
C VAL A 118 -5.13 8.70 -2.42
N PHE A 119 -4.44 7.68 -2.93
CA PHE A 119 -4.04 7.60 -4.33
C PHE A 119 -4.52 6.31 -4.96
N ARG A 120 -5.11 6.41 -6.15
CA ARG A 120 -5.56 5.27 -6.95
C ARG A 120 -4.78 5.14 -8.23
N ILE A 121 -4.64 3.91 -8.71
CA ILE A 121 -4.14 3.65 -10.06
C ILE A 121 -4.94 2.54 -10.72
N ARG A 122 -5.43 2.82 -11.93
CA ARG A 122 -6.13 1.83 -12.75
C ARG A 122 -5.18 0.72 -13.16
N VAL A 123 -5.73 -0.50 -13.23
CA VAL A 123 -5.01 -1.68 -13.70
C VAL A 123 -5.65 -2.18 -14.98
#